data_AF-A0A7C1C764-F1
#
_entry.id   AF-A0A7C1C764-F1
#
_cell.length_a   1.000
_cell.length_b   1.000
_cell.length_c   1.000
_cell.angle_alpha   90.00
_cell.angle_beta   90.00
_cell.angle_gamma   90.00
#
_symmetry.space_group_name_H-M   'P 1'
#
loop_
_entity.id
_entity.type
_entity.pdbx_description
1 polymer ?
#
loop_
_entity_poly.entity_id
_entity_poly.type
_entity_poly.pdbx_seq_one_letter_code
_entity_poly.pdbx_strand_id
1 'polypeptide(L)'
;CGITNISTFSGNSTYDQFASAHQADLSAVMCHRSINYVADMLEVKYGIPWIKVNFIGAEATAKSLRKIAMYFENQAFIDRVEKVIAEEMPDVEAAIADVLPRTEGKTAMIFVGGSRAHHYQELFKEMGMKIISAGYEFAHRDDYEGRQVLPLKVDADSRNIEEIEVEADPERFHPRKSKEELQALEEAGLKFRHYDGLIPDMESRTLVIDDLNQHEAEKLVELMKPDIFCAGIKEKFSIQKLGVPMKQLHSYDSGGPYAGFKGAINFYHEIDRLVNSKVWSYMKAPWQENPQLTGAYVWE
;
A
#
# COMPACT_ATOMS: atom_id res chain seq x y z
N CYS A 1 20.48 -5.79 5.30
CA CYS A 1 21.23 -4.60 5.74
C CYS A 1 21.63 -4.58 7.23
N GLY A 2 21.64 -5.70 7.98
CA GLY A 2 22.10 -5.71 9.37
C GLY A 2 21.04 -5.40 10.45
N ILE A 3 19.77 -5.32 10.05
CA ILE A 3 18.62 -5.25 10.97
C ILE A 3 18.36 -6.66 11.52
N THR A 4 18.23 -6.77 12.84
CA THR A 4 17.73 -7.98 13.49
C THR A 4 16.21 -7.90 13.60
N ASN A 5 15.49 -8.71 12.82
CA ASN A 5 14.04 -8.79 12.90
C ASN A 5 13.62 -9.72 14.06
N ILE A 6 13.19 -9.15 15.18
CA ILE A 6 12.75 -9.93 16.35
C ILE A 6 11.41 -10.61 16.06
N SER A 7 10.47 -9.90 15.42
CA SER A 7 9.11 -10.39 15.22
C SER A 7 8.41 -9.70 14.05
N THR A 8 7.49 -10.40 13.39
CA THR A 8 6.66 -9.83 12.32
C THR A 8 5.20 -10.16 12.57
N PHE A 9 4.38 -9.14 12.80
CA PHE A 9 2.97 -9.32 13.13
C PHE A 9 2.12 -9.41 11.84
N SER A 10 1.66 -10.58 11.39
CA SER A 10 1.92 -11.97 11.87
C SER A 10 2.61 -12.87 10.82
N GLY A 11 3.00 -12.30 9.67
CA GLY A 11 3.50 -13.07 8.52
C GLY A 11 4.73 -13.91 8.85
N ASN A 12 4.61 -15.23 8.65
CA ASN A 12 5.67 -16.22 8.90
C ASN A 12 6.31 -16.12 10.30
N SER A 13 5.51 -15.85 11.34
CA SER A 13 6.01 -15.74 12.72
C SER A 13 5.61 -16.91 13.61
N THR A 14 6.43 -17.15 14.63
CA THR A 14 6.18 -18.12 15.71
C THR A 14 5.62 -17.43 16.95
N TYR A 15 5.04 -18.22 17.85
CA TYR A 15 4.62 -17.74 19.16
C TYR A 15 5.76 -17.05 19.93
N ASP A 16 6.94 -17.65 19.95
CA ASP A 16 8.12 -17.12 20.67
C ASP A 16 8.59 -15.78 20.10
N GLN A 17 8.45 -15.56 18.80
CA GLN A 17 8.71 -14.25 18.19
C GLN A 17 7.70 -13.20 18.66
N PHE A 18 6.42 -13.53 18.82
CA PHE A 18 5.46 -12.59 19.43
C PHE A 18 5.79 -12.35 20.90
N ALA A 19 6.10 -13.40 21.65
CA ALA A 19 6.42 -13.29 23.07
C ALA A 19 7.68 -12.44 23.32
N SER A 20 8.63 -12.42 22.38
CA SER A 20 9.88 -11.64 22.46
C SER A 20 9.80 -10.25 21.84
N ALA A 21 8.67 -9.84 21.23
CA ALA A 21 8.55 -8.55 20.54
C ALA A 21 8.84 -7.32 21.42
N HIS A 22 8.62 -7.43 22.73
CA HIS A 22 8.93 -6.40 23.73
C HIS A 22 10.43 -6.08 23.86
N GLN A 23 11.31 -6.90 23.26
CA GLN A 23 12.76 -6.70 23.24
C GLN A 23 13.22 -5.84 22.06
N ALA A 24 12.32 -5.47 21.13
CA ALA A 24 12.67 -4.64 19.99
C ALA A 24 12.98 -3.21 20.41
N ASP A 25 13.79 -2.52 19.60
CA ASP A 25 14.12 -1.11 19.81
C ASP A 25 13.17 -0.17 19.05
N LEU A 26 12.56 -0.66 17.97
CA LEU A 26 11.70 0.11 17.08
C LEU A 26 10.62 -0.78 16.48
N SER A 27 9.38 -0.30 16.46
CA SER A 27 8.30 -0.92 15.69
C SER A 27 8.16 -0.23 14.32
N ALA A 28 8.23 -1.01 13.23
CA ALA A 28 8.04 -0.52 11.87
C ALA A 28 6.63 -0.88 11.38
N VAL A 29 5.72 0.10 11.38
CA VAL A 29 4.31 -0.12 11.03
C VAL A 29 4.12 -0.06 9.51
N MET A 30 3.89 -1.22 8.90
CA MET A 30 3.52 -1.33 7.49
C MET A 30 2.02 -1.06 7.32
N CYS A 31 1.15 -2.04 7.61
CA CYS A 31 -0.30 -1.86 7.55
C CYS A 31 -0.82 -1.11 8.80
N HIS A 32 -1.14 0.18 8.66
CA HIS A 32 -1.57 1.01 9.79
C HIS A 32 -2.89 0.51 10.39
N ARG A 33 -3.96 0.39 9.61
CA ARG A 33 -5.30 0.00 10.07
C ARG A 33 -5.33 -1.24 10.95
N SER A 34 -4.55 -2.28 10.62
CA SER A 34 -4.63 -3.56 11.33
C SER A 34 -3.78 -3.64 12.59
N ILE A 35 -2.75 -2.81 12.75
CA ILE A 35 -1.75 -3.01 13.81
C ILE A 35 -1.38 -1.74 14.59
N ASN A 36 -1.92 -0.57 14.25
CA ASN A 36 -1.63 0.67 14.97
C ASN A 36 -1.93 0.55 16.48
N TYR A 37 -3.01 -0.15 16.84
CA TYR A 37 -3.37 -0.40 18.24
C TYR A 37 -2.25 -1.12 19.01
N VAL A 38 -1.69 -2.17 18.41
CA VAL A 38 -0.59 -2.94 19.02
C VAL A 38 0.68 -2.10 19.07
N ALA A 39 0.94 -1.29 18.04
CA ALA A 39 2.10 -0.39 18.04
C ALA A 39 1.99 0.67 19.16
N ASP A 40 0.82 1.30 19.32
CA ASP A 40 0.54 2.24 20.41
C ASP A 40 0.64 1.56 21.79
N MET A 41 0.09 0.34 21.93
CA MET A 41 0.18 -0.44 23.17
C MET A 41 1.62 -0.87 23.51
N LEU A 42 2.44 -1.25 22.52
CA LEU A 42 3.85 -1.60 22.75
C LEU A 42 4.66 -0.38 23.19
N GLU A 43 4.33 0.80 22.67
CA GLU A 43 4.95 2.04 23.11
C GLU A 43 4.58 2.38 24.56
N VAL A 44 3.29 2.32 24.91
CA VAL A 44 2.83 2.60 26.29
C VAL A 44 3.39 1.56 27.27
N LYS A 45 3.30 0.27 26.93
CA LYS A 45 3.65 -0.82 27.85
C LYS A 45 5.15 -1.03 28.02
N TYR A 46 5.94 -0.90 26.94
CA TYR A 46 7.36 -1.24 26.95
C TYR A 46 8.30 -0.08 26.55
N GLY A 47 7.76 1.08 26.14
CA GLY A 47 8.56 2.23 25.71
C GLY A 47 9.14 2.10 24.30
N ILE A 48 8.56 1.23 23.45
CA ILE A 48 9.05 0.97 22.08
C ILE A 48 8.37 1.95 21.11
N PRO A 49 9.09 2.95 20.56
CA PRO A 49 8.50 3.87 19.61
C PRO A 49 8.17 3.16 18.30
N TRP A 50 7.28 3.76 17.51
CA TRP A 50 6.98 3.26 16.18
C TRP A 50 6.97 4.33 15.10
N ILE A 51 7.38 3.91 13.90
CA ILE A 51 7.40 4.75 12.69
C ILE A 51 6.59 4.08 11.57
N LYS A 52 5.97 4.89 10.72
CA LYS A 52 5.31 4.40 9.50
C LYS A 52 6.34 4.09 8.41
N VAL A 53 6.28 2.86 7.91
CA VAL A 53 7.08 2.38 6.77
C VAL A 53 6.18 1.92 5.62
N ASN A 54 6.74 1.87 4.42
CA ASN A 54 6.15 1.26 3.24
C ASN A 54 7.23 0.44 2.51
N PHE A 55 7.02 -0.87 2.39
CA PHE A 55 7.92 -1.76 1.65
C PHE A 55 7.31 -2.21 0.31
N ILE A 56 6.32 -1.48 -0.20
CA ILE A 56 5.71 -1.70 -1.51
C ILE A 56 6.22 -0.60 -2.45
N GLY A 57 7.05 -0.96 -3.43
CA GLY A 57 7.83 0.00 -4.21
C GLY A 57 9.31 -0.07 -3.87
N ALA A 58 10.16 0.16 -4.88
CA ALA A 58 11.61 0.16 -4.67
C ALA A 58 12.04 1.43 -3.93
N GLU A 59 11.56 2.59 -4.36
CA GLU A 59 11.83 3.86 -3.69
C GLU A 59 11.20 3.91 -2.30
N ALA A 60 9.98 3.37 -2.17
CA ALA A 60 9.30 3.20 -0.88
C ALA A 60 10.15 2.41 0.11
N THR A 61 10.71 1.29 -0.37
CA THR A 61 11.58 0.40 0.40
C THR A 61 12.87 1.11 0.80
N ALA A 62 13.55 1.78 -0.13
CA ALA A 62 14.75 2.56 0.15
C ALA A 62 14.48 3.65 1.19
N LYS A 63 13.40 4.42 1.03
CA LYS A 63 12.96 5.46 1.98
C LYS A 63 12.67 4.88 3.36
N SER A 64 12.02 3.71 3.44
CA SER A 64 11.73 3.05 4.71
C SER A 64 12.98 2.53 5.41
N LEU A 65 13.93 1.95 4.65
CA LEU A 65 15.22 1.54 5.20
C LEU A 65 16.02 2.74 5.72
N ARG A 66 16.01 3.86 5.00
CA ARG A 66 16.64 5.13 5.43
C ARG A 66 16.02 5.67 6.71
N LYS A 67 14.69 5.66 6.84
CA LYS A 67 14.00 6.04 8.09
C LYS A 67 14.42 5.17 9.27
N ILE A 68 14.51 3.85 9.07
CA ILE A 68 14.97 2.93 10.11
C ILE A 68 16.44 3.24 10.46
N ALA A 69 17.32 3.42 9.48
CA ALA A 69 18.72 3.78 9.71
C ALA A 69 18.88 5.10 10.47
N MET A 70 18.10 6.10 10.11
CA MET A 70 18.04 7.40 10.76
C MET A 70 17.65 7.29 12.23
N TYR A 71 16.68 6.44 12.59
CA TYR A 71 16.31 6.20 13.99
C TYR A 71 17.49 5.70 14.84
N PHE A 72 18.32 4.81 14.30
CA PHE A 72 19.42 4.21 15.07
C PHE A 72 20.68 5.09 15.13
N GLU A 73 20.76 6.16 14.33
CA GLU A 73 21.84 7.16 14.33
C GLU A 73 23.27 6.55 14.29
N ASN A 74 23.39 5.38 13.66
CA ASN A 74 24.63 4.64 13.59
C ASN A 74 25.20 4.72 12.17
N GLN A 75 26.33 5.40 12.00
CA GLN A 75 26.93 5.64 10.68
C GLN A 75 27.23 4.34 9.93
N ALA A 76 27.78 3.32 10.60
CA ALA A 76 28.09 2.04 9.96
C ALA A 76 26.82 1.30 9.49
N PHE A 77 25.69 1.47 10.19
CA PHE A 77 24.40 0.94 9.76
C PHE A 77 23.81 1.74 8.59
N ILE A 78 23.88 3.07 8.64
CA ILE A 78 23.47 3.97 7.55
C ILE A 78 24.23 3.60 6.26
N ASP A 79 25.56 3.50 6.33
CA ASP A 79 26.41 3.13 5.19
C ASP A 79 26.04 1.75 4.62
N ARG A 80 25.69 0.80 5.51
CA ARG A 80 25.25 -0.54 5.10
C ARG A 80 23.88 -0.53 4.44
N VAL A 81 22.97 0.34 4.88
CA VAL A 81 21.66 0.53 4.24
C VAL A 81 21.84 1.13 2.84
N GLU A 82 22.63 2.19 2.70
CA GLU A 82 22.91 2.79 1.40
C GLU A 82 23.64 1.82 0.46
N LYS A 83 24.56 1.00 0.97
CA LYS A 83 25.20 -0.06 0.19
C LYS A 83 24.18 -1.07 -0.36
N VAL A 84 23.25 -1.55 0.47
CA VAL A 84 22.21 -2.49 0.00
C VAL A 84 21.29 -1.83 -1.02
N ILE A 85 20.91 -0.57 -0.81
CA ILE A 85 20.10 0.18 -1.79
C ILE A 85 20.87 0.28 -3.13
N ALA A 86 22.14 0.67 -3.10
CA ALA A 86 22.97 0.79 -4.30
C ALA A 86 23.21 -0.55 -5.01
N GLU A 87 23.20 -1.67 -4.27
CA GLU A 87 23.30 -3.02 -4.84
C GLU A 87 21.99 -3.47 -5.53
N GLU A 88 20.83 -3.11 -4.99
CA GLU A 88 19.52 -3.56 -5.48
C GLU A 88 18.93 -2.66 -6.58
N MET A 89 19.19 -1.35 -6.54
CA MET A 89 18.58 -0.38 -7.45
C MET A 89 18.92 -0.56 -8.95
N PRO A 90 20.13 -1.00 -9.37
CA PRO A 90 20.42 -1.14 -10.80
C PRO A 90 19.46 -2.08 -11.55
N ASP A 91 19.05 -3.18 -10.93
CA ASP A 91 18.08 -4.11 -11.54
C ASP A 91 16.67 -3.51 -11.61
N VAL A 92 16.29 -2.72 -10.59
CA VAL A 92 15.02 -1.98 -10.56
C VAL A 92 15.00 -0.93 -11.67
N GLU A 93 16.08 -0.15 -11.79
CA GLU A 93 16.24 0.90 -12.81
C GLU A 93 16.20 0.32 -14.22
N ALA A 94 16.84 -0.82 -14.45
CA ALA A 94 16.78 -1.52 -15.72
C ALA A 94 15.36 -2.01 -16.05
N ALA A 95 14.66 -2.59 -15.06
CA ALA A 95 13.29 -3.08 -15.24
C ALA A 95 12.30 -1.95 -15.52
N ILE A 96 12.39 -0.84 -14.77
CA ILE A 96 11.50 0.31 -14.96
C ILE A 96 11.77 1.00 -16.31
N ALA A 97 13.04 1.15 -16.71
CA ALA A 97 13.41 1.72 -17.99
C ALA A 97 12.86 0.92 -19.20
N ASP A 98 12.74 -0.40 -19.07
CA ASP A 98 12.09 -1.23 -20.09
C ASP A 98 10.58 -0.99 -20.16
N VAL A 99 9.87 -1.00 -19.03
CA VAL A 99 8.40 -0.94 -19.03
C VAL A 99 7.84 0.47 -19.21
N LEU A 100 8.56 1.50 -18.75
CA LEU A 100 8.08 2.88 -18.68
C LEU A 100 7.53 3.41 -20.01
N PRO A 101 8.17 3.21 -21.18
CA PRO A 101 7.63 3.67 -22.47
C PRO A 101 6.27 3.08 -22.84
N ARG A 102 5.86 1.98 -22.19
CA ARG A 102 4.60 1.27 -22.44
C ARG A 102 3.55 1.51 -21.34
N THR A 103 3.93 2.15 -20.23
CA THR A 103 3.06 2.37 -19.06
C THR A 103 2.85 3.85 -18.73
N GLU A 104 3.78 4.71 -19.15
CA GLU A 104 3.71 6.16 -18.96
C GLU A 104 2.35 6.73 -19.41
N GLY A 105 1.74 7.53 -18.53
CA GLY A 105 0.47 8.20 -18.76
C GLY A 105 -0.77 7.32 -18.63
N LYS A 106 -0.63 5.99 -18.48
CA LYS A 106 -1.77 5.09 -18.24
C LYS A 106 -2.40 5.35 -16.88
N THR A 107 -3.68 5.03 -16.76
CA THR A 107 -4.50 5.34 -15.58
C THR A 107 -4.84 4.11 -14.76
N ALA A 108 -4.81 4.24 -13.43
CA ALA A 108 -5.11 3.18 -12.49
C ALA A 108 -6.23 3.58 -11.51
N MET A 109 -7.08 2.62 -11.18
CA MET A 109 -8.01 2.69 -10.06
C MET A 109 -7.67 1.62 -9.02
N ILE A 110 -7.73 1.95 -7.73
CA ILE A 110 -7.24 1.06 -6.66
C ILE A 110 -8.22 0.98 -5.47
N PHE A 111 -8.89 -0.16 -5.31
CA PHE A 111 -9.89 -0.39 -4.26
C PHE A 111 -9.59 -1.67 -3.51
N VAL A 112 -9.13 -1.56 -2.26
CA VAL A 112 -8.59 -2.70 -1.50
C VAL A 112 -8.85 -2.49 -0.02
N GLY A 113 -9.24 -3.50 0.75
CA GLY A 113 -9.11 -3.57 2.22
C GLY A 113 -8.98 -2.26 3.02
N GLY A 114 -7.80 -1.97 3.59
CA GLY A 114 -7.60 -0.78 4.42
C GLY A 114 -6.17 -0.25 4.51
N SER A 115 -5.33 -0.52 3.50
CA SER A 115 -3.94 -0.06 3.50
C SER A 115 -3.29 -0.05 2.11
N ARG A 116 -3.50 -1.11 1.33
CA ARG A 116 -2.78 -1.29 0.06
C ARG A 116 -3.19 -0.27 -1.03
N ALA A 117 -4.39 0.30 -0.96
CA ALA A 117 -4.79 1.34 -1.91
C ALA A 117 -3.89 2.59 -1.84
N HIS A 118 -3.31 2.89 -0.67
CA HIS A 118 -2.27 3.91 -0.55
C HIS A 118 -0.89 3.36 -0.91
N HIS A 119 -0.47 2.24 -0.31
CA HIS A 119 0.91 1.78 -0.43
C HIS A 119 1.33 1.43 -1.87
N TYR A 120 0.39 0.98 -2.71
CA TYR A 120 0.68 0.63 -4.10
C TYR A 120 0.77 1.85 -5.02
N GLN A 121 0.39 3.05 -4.58
CA GLN A 121 0.48 4.24 -5.43
C GLN A 121 1.92 4.54 -5.86
N GLU A 122 2.91 4.34 -4.98
CA GLU A 122 4.32 4.57 -5.34
C GLU A 122 4.75 3.67 -6.50
N LEU A 123 4.36 2.38 -6.53
CA LEU A 123 4.66 1.49 -7.66
C LEU A 123 4.05 1.98 -8.97
N PHE A 124 2.80 2.45 -8.96
CA PHE A 124 2.17 2.99 -10.15
C PHE A 124 2.85 4.30 -10.60
N LYS A 125 3.22 5.18 -9.66
CA LYS A 125 3.96 6.42 -9.94
C LYS A 125 5.34 6.14 -10.53
N GLU A 126 6.07 5.16 -10.00
CA GLU A 126 7.36 4.70 -10.55
C GLU A 126 7.21 4.27 -12.03
N MET A 127 6.06 3.68 -12.40
CA MET A 127 5.73 3.27 -13.78
C MET A 127 5.15 4.39 -14.66
N GLY A 128 5.15 5.64 -14.19
CA GLY A 128 4.57 6.78 -14.90
C GLY A 128 3.04 6.75 -15.00
N MET A 129 2.37 5.91 -14.20
CA MET A 129 0.92 5.76 -14.22
C MET A 129 0.23 6.72 -13.26
N LYS A 130 -0.99 7.15 -13.62
CA LYS A 130 -1.80 8.10 -12.86
C LYS A 130 -2.89 7.39 -12.08
N ILE A 131 -2.94 7.60 -10.78
CA ILE A 131 -4.02 7.06 -9.94
C ILE A 131 -5.19 8.03 -10.01
N ILE A 132 -6.25 7.64 -10.70
CA ILE A 132 -7.42 8.50 -10.94
C ILE A 132 -8.54 8.29 -9.91
N SER A 133 -8.55 7.13 -9.24
CA SER A 133 -9.41 6.89 -8.09
C SER A 133 -8.82 5.84 -7.16
N ALA A 134 -9.04 6.01 -5.85
CA ALA A 134 -8.64 5.03 -4.86
C ALA A 134 -9.66 4.93 -3.71
N GLY A 135 -9.64 3.83 -2.98
CA GLY A 135 -10.60 3.61 -1.91
C GLY A 135 -10.28 2.40 -1.05
N TYR A 136 -10.92 2.35 0.11
CA TYR A 136 -10.83 1.25 1.06
C TYR A 136 -12.20 0.60 1.26
N GLU A 137 -12.19 -0.67 1.66
CA GLU A 137 -13.39 -1.40 2.10
C GLU A 137 -13.75 -1.06 3.55
N PHE A 138 -12.75 -0.86 4.42
CA PHE A 138 -12.98 -0.77 5.87
C PHE A 138 -11.96 0.11 6.61
N ALA A 139 -11.22 0.96 5.89
CA ALA A 139 -10.29 1.86 6.57
C ALA A 139 -11.05 2.94 7.35
N HIS A 140 -10.41 3.52 8.35
CA HIS A 140 -11.01 4.60 9.11
C HIS A 140 -10.55 5.95 8.55
N ARG A 141 -11.12 7.05 9.05
CA ARG A 141 -10.74 8.41 8.63
C ARG A 141 -9.25 8.70 8.82
N ASP A 142 -8.60 8.15 9.85
CA ASP A 142 -7.15 8.26 10.06
C ASP A 142 -6.32 7.59 8.95
N ASP A 143 -6.87 6.64 8.21
CA ASP A 143 -6.19 6.04 7.06
C ASP A 143 -6.38 6.84 5.77
N TYR A 144 -7.45 7.62 5.68
CA TYR A 144 -7.74 8.52 4.57
C TYR A 144 -7.06 9.88 4.75
N GLU A 145 -7.29 10.51 5.88
CA GLU A 145 -6.94 11.90 6.17
C GLU A 145 -5.66 12.03 7.00
N GLY A 146 -5.22 10.95 7.65
CA GLY A 146 -4.05 10.90 8.51
C GLY A 146 -4.37 10.95 10.01
N ARG A 147 -3.44 10.53 10.86
CA ARG A 147 -3.66 10.39 12.32
C ARG A 147 -3.97 11.70 13.04
N GLN A 148 -3.74 12.86 12.42
CA GLN A 148 -4.08 14.16 12.99
C GLN A 148 -5.59 14.39 13.17
N VAL A 149 -6.45 13.56 12.57
CA VAL A 149 -7.90 13.63 12.76
C VAL A 149 -8.40 12.84 13.98
N LEU A 150 -7.51 12.13 14.68
CA LEU A 150 -7.84 11.44 15.92
C LEU A 150 -8.06 12.46 17.07
N PRO A 151 -8.96 12.18 18.03
CA PRO A 151 -9.81 11.01 18.13
C PRO A 151 -11.04 11.07 17.20
N LEU A 152 -11.52 9.91 16.76
CA LEU A 152 -12.72 9.79 15.95
C LEU A 152 -13.95 9.56 16.83
N LYS A 153 -15.12 9.99 16.33
CA LYS A 153 -16.40 9.65 16.95
C LYS A 153 -16.70 8.18 16.71
N VAL A 154 -16.80 7.39 17.77
CA VAL A 154 -17.24 5.99 17.72
C VAL A 154 -18.71 5.95 17.31
N ASP A 155 -19.04 5.14 16.31
CA ASP A 155 -20.41 4.95 15.86
C ASP A 155 -21.17 3.91 16.71
N ALA A 156 -22.47 3.79 16.47
CA ALA A 156 -23.34 2.91 17.24
C ALA A 156 -23.06 1.42 17.01
N ASP A 157 -22.49 1.06 15.86
CA ASP A 157 -22.24 -0.31 15.44
C ASP A 157 -20.89 -0.83 15.97
N SER A 158 -19.94 0.09 16.21
CA SER A 158 -18.59 -0.19 16.69
C SER A 158 -18.41 0.00 18.21
N ARG A 159 -19.38 0.60 18.91
CA ARG A 159 -19.28 0.90 20.36
C ARG A 159 -19.10 -0.32 21.28
N ASN A 160 -19.41 -1.51 20.79
CA ASN A 160 -19.29 -2.76 21.55
C ASN A 160 -17.93 -3.45 21.30
N ILE A 161 -17.06 -2.86 20.48
CA ILE A 161 -15.68 -3.32 20.34
C ILE A 161 -14.95 -2.97 21.63
N GLU A 162 -14.35 -3.98 22.25
CA GLU A 162 -13.58 -3.80 23.49
C GLU A 162 -12.35 -2.94 23.24
N GLU A 163 -12.20 -1.88 24.04
CA GLU A 163 -10.98 -1.09 24.11
C GLU A 163 -10.15 -1.57 25.29
N ILE A 164 -8.91 -1.99 25.01
CA ILE A 164 -7.99 -2.49 26.02
C ILE A 164 -7.06 -1.35 26.41
N GLU A 165 -7.06 -1.01 27.69
CA GLU A 165 -6.08 -0.09 28.26
C GLU A 165 -4.85 -0.87 28.72
N VAL A 166 -3.66 -0.32 28.44
CA VAL A 166 -2.40 -0.84 28.94
C VAL A 166 -1.67 0.27 29.67
N GLU A 167 -0.93 -0.10 30.71
CA GLU A 167 -0.03 0.78 31.44
C GLU A 167 1.42 0.34 31.24
N ALA A 168 2.36 1.21 31.61
CA ALA A 168 3.78 0.91 31.61
C ALA A 168 4.05 -0.33 32.46
N ASP A 169 4.74 -1.32 31.89
CA ASP A 169 5.12 -2.53 32.62
C ASP A 169 6.12 -2.19 33.73
N PRO A 170 5.87 -2.59 35.00
CA PRO A 170 6.70 -2.18 36.13
C PRO A 170 8.14 -2.69 36.07
N GLU A 171 8.39 -3.78 35.35
CA GLU A 171 9.72 -4.39 35.22
C GLU A 171 10.34 -4.16 33.84
N ARG A 172 9.51 -4.07 32.80
CA ARG A 172 9.95 -4.11 31.40
C ARG A 172 9.77 -2.79 30.66
N PHE A 173 9.14 -1.78 31.24
CA PHE A 173 9.07 -0.46 30.63
C PHE A 173 10.47 0.15 30.55
N HIS A 174 10.95 0.36 29.32
CA HIS A 174 12.29 0.87 29.08
C HIS A 174 12.30 1.73 27.80
N PRO A 175 12.11 3.06 27.89
CA PRO A 175 12.15 3.90 26.70
C PRO A 175 13.52 3.82 26.03
N ARG A 176 13.54 3.55 24.71
CA ARG A 176 14.78 3.29 23.96
C ARG A 176 15.57 4.56 23.63
N LYS A 177 14.91 5.70 23.67
CA LYS A 177 15.46 7.04 23.48
C LYS A 177 14.82 8.01 24.47
N SER A 178 15.56 9.04 24.86
CA SER A 178 15.04 10.16 25.65
C SER A 178 14.06 10.99 24.82
N LYS A 179 13.29 11.86 25.48
CA LYS A 179 12.36 12.77 24.78
C LYS A 179 13.12 13.75 23.89
N GLU A 180 14.28 14.22 24.34
CA GLU A 180 15.16 15.13 23.61
C GLU A 180 15.74 14.47 22.36
N GLU A 181 16.15 13.19 22.45
CA GLU A 181 16.61 12.41 21.29
C GLU A 181 15.49 12.20 20.27
N LEU A 182 14.29 11.84 20.72
CA LEU A 182 13.13 11.68 19.83
C LEU A 182 12.77 13.01 19.15
N GLN A 183 12.78 14.12 19.88
CA GLN A 183 12.52 15.45 19.33
C GLN A 183 13.57 15.86 18.29
N ALA A 184 14.86 15.60 18.55
CA ALA A 184 15.93 15.86 17.59
C ALA A 184 15.73 15.05 16.29
N LEU A 185 15.28 13.80 16.39
CA LEU A 185 14.93 12.97 15.23
C LEU A 185 13.71 13.49 14.47
N GLU A 186 12.70 14.02 15.18
CA GLU A 186 11.53 14.67 14.56
C GLU A 186 11.93 15.94 13.80
N GLU A 187 12.79 16.77 14.39
CA GLU A 187 13.35 17.98 13.76
C GLU A 187 14.20 17.63 12.53
N ALA A 188 14.87 16.48 12.54
CA ALA A 188 15.59 15.95 11.39
C ALA A 188 14.68 15.27 10.34
N GLY A 189 13.37 15.18 10.58
CA GLY A 189 12.36 14.72 9.62
C GLY A 189 11.78 13.32 9.85
N LEU A 190 12.14 12.63 10.93
CA LEU A 190 11.56 11.33 11.28
C LEU A 190 10.28 11.51 12.10
N LYS A 191 9.12 11.16 11.53
CA LYS A 191 7.84 11.28 12.24
C LYS A 191 7.50 10.00 13.01
N PHE A 192 7.33 10.10 14.33
CA PHE A 192 6.87 9.02 15.19
C PHE A 192 5.35 9.03 15.36
N ARG A 193 4.75 7.85 15.52
CA ARG A 193 3.29 7.68 15.69
C ARG A 193 2.43 8.40 14.66
N HIS A 194 2.99 8.59 13.47
CA HIS A 194 2.44 9.44 12.44
C HIS A 194 2.15 8.67 11.17
N TYR A 195 1.02 8.98 10.55
CA TYR A 195 0.65 8.50 9.23
C TYR A 195 -0.16 9.60 8.55
N ASP A 196 0.26 10.02 7.36
CA ASP A 196 -0.38 11.12 6.61
C ASP A 196 -1.73 10.71 5.99
N GLY A 197 -1.99 9.40 5.81
CA GLY A 197 -3.20 8.91 5.15
C GLY A 197 -3.13 8.92 3.62
N LEU A 198 -4.16 8.36 2.97
CA LEU A 198 -4.27 8.22 1.51
C LEU A 198 -4.40 9.56 0.78
N ILE A 199 -5.25 10.46 1.28
CA ILE A 199 -5.69 11.67 0.58
C ILE A 199 -4.54 12.63 0.30
N PRO A 200 -3.60 12.89 1.23
CA PRO A 200 -2.49 13.81 0.95
C PRO A 200 -1.59 13.38 -0.22
N ASP A 201 -1.53 12.07 -0.53
CA ASP A 201 -0.70 11.52 -1.60
C ASP A 201 -1.45 11.40 -2.95
N MET A 202 -2.76 11.68 -2.97
CA MET A 202 -3.59 11.68 -4.18
C MET A 202 -3.47 13.01 -4.94
N GLU A 203 -3.43 12.94 -6.28
CA GLU A 203 -3.44 14.14 -7.11
C GLU A 203 -4.77 14.91 -7.03
N SER A 204 -4.72 16.21 -7.31
CA SER A 204 -5.94 17.03 -7.40
C SER A 204 -6.88 16.52 -8.50
N ARG A 205 -8.20 16.64 -8.26
CA ARG A 205 -9.27 16.18 -9.18
C ARG A 205 -9.31 14.66 -9.41
N THR A 206 -8.84 13.89 -8.44
CA THR A 206 -9.05 12.44 -8.35
C THR A 206 -10.22 12.12 -7.42
N LEU A 207 -10.71 10.88 -7.44
CA LEU A 207 -11.82 10.45 -6.59
C LEU A 207 -11.36 9.51 -5.49
N VAL A 208 -11.78 9.79 -4.25
CA VAL A 208 -11.64 8.86 -3.12
C VAL A 208 -13.02 8.34 -2.76
N ILE A 209 -13.20 7.02 -2.81
CA ILE A 209 -14.50 6.37 -2.53
C ILE A 209 -14.31 5.32 -1.45
N ASP A 210 -15.03 5.47 -0.35
CA ASP A 210 -15.08 4.50 0.73
C ASP A 210 -16.19 3.48 0.49
N ASP A 211 -15.94 2.22 0.87
CA ASP A 211 -16.87 1.09 0.69
C ASP A 211 -17.46 0.99 -0.72
N LEU A 212 -16.58 1.05 -1.73
CA LEU A 212 -16.98 1.01 -3.13
C LEU A 212 -17.86 -0.21 -3.42
N ASN A 213 -19.10 0.03 -3.81
CA ASN A 213 -20.01 -1.03 -4.20
C ASN A 213 -19.92 -1.36 -5.70
N GLN A 214 -20.54 -2.48 -6.12
CA GLN A 214 -20.49 -2.94 -7.51
C GLN A 214 -21.05 -1.91 -8.50
N HIS A 215 -22.14 -1.22 -8.15
CA HIS A 215 -22.76 -0.24 -9.05
C HIS A 215 -21.80 0.93 -9.32
N GLU A 216 -21.18 1.46 -8.27
CA GLU A 216 -20.19 2.52 -8.37
C GLU A 216 -18.96 2.07 -9.17
N ALA A 217 -18.47 0.85 -8.93
CA ALA A 217 -17.33 0.30 -9.66
C ALA A 217 -17.59 0.22 -11.18
N GLU A 218 -18.76 -0.31 -11.57
CA GLU A 218 -19.16 -0.39 -12.99
C GLU A 218 -19.34 1.00 -13.61
N LYS A 219 -19.95 1.94 -12.88
CA LYS A 219 -20.12 3.32 -13.33
C LYS A 219 -18.81 4.07 -13.46
N LEU A 220 -17.87 3.88 -12.54
CA LEU A 220 -16.53 4.45 -12.64
C LEU A 220 -15.80 3.96 -13.88
N VAL A 221 -15.86 2.66 -14.17
CA VAL A 221 -15.25 2.10 -15.38
C VAL A 221 -15.89 2.67 -16.65
N GLU A 222 -17.22 2.78 -16.69
CA GLU A 222 -17.94 3.35 -17.83
C GLU A 222 -17.55 4.82 -18.09
N LEU A 223 -17.50 5.62 -17.02
CA LEU A 223 -17.29 7.07 -17.09
C LEU A 223 -15.82 7.44 -17.29
N MET A 224 -14.91 6.78 -16.58
CA MET A 224 -13.50 7.18 -16.51
C MET A 224 -12.56 6.29 -17.32
N LYS A 225 -12.98 5.08 -17.72
CA LYS A 225 -12.25 4.17 -18.61
C LYS A 225 -10.77 3.98 -18.22
N PRO A 226 -10.48 3.47 -17.01
CA PRO A 226 -9.10 3.28 -16.57
C PRO A 226 -8.38 2.25 -17.44
N ASP A 227 -7.05 2.40 -17.59
CA ASP A 227 -6.22 1.38 -18.23
C ASP A 227 -6.07 0.13 -17.37
N ILE A 228 -6.21 0.26 -16.04
CA ILE A 228 -6.22 -0.87 -15.12
C ILE A 228 -7.08 -0.60 -13.89
N PHE A 229 -7.77 -1.63 -13.43
CA PHE A 229 -8.50 -1.63 -12.17
C PHE A 229 -7.86 -2.61 -11.19
N CYS A 230 -7.68 -2.21 -9.94
CA CYS A 230 -7.02 -3.00 -8.93
C CYS A 230 -7.94 -3.23 -7.75
N ALA A 231 -8.27 -4.50 -7.46
CA ALA A 231 -9.21 -4.85 -6.39
C ALA A 231 -9.03 -6.30 -5.88
N GLY A 232 -10.13 -6.93 -5.43
CA GLY A 232 -10.18 -8.31 -4.96
C GLY A 232 -10.80 -9.29 -5.97
N ILE A 233 -10.95 -10.54 -5.54
CA ILE A 233 -11.45 -11.62 -6.40
C ILE A 233 -12.91 -11.39 -6.84
N LYS A 234 -13.72 -10.72 -6.01
CA LYS A 234 -15.14 -10.50 -6.25
C LYS A 234 -15.36 -9.54 -7.42
N GLU A 235 -14.51 -8.52 -7.51
CA GLU A 235 -14.56 -7.49 -8.55
C GLU A 235 -13.83 -7.93 -9.83
N LYS A 236 -12.91 -8.90 -9.74
CA LYS A 236 -12.01 -9.27 -10.85
C LYS A 236 -12.74 -9.52 -12.16
N PHE A 237 -13.70 -10.44 -12.14
CA PHE A 237 -14.32 -10.90 -13.37
C PHE A 237 -15.42 -9.97 -13.85
N SER A 238 -16.10 -9.23 -12.96
CA SER A 238 -17.07 -8.21 -13.38
C SER A 238 -16.36 -7.09 -14.15
N ILE A 239 -15.24 -6.58 -13.64
CA ILE A 239 -14.47 -5.53 -14.31
C ILE A 239 -13.84 -6.03 -15.62
N GLN A 240 -13.28 -7.24 -15.63
CA GLN A 240 -12.73 -7.82 -16.88
C GLN A 240 -13.81 -8.01 -17.96
N LYS A 241 -15.06 -8.29 -17.59
CA LYS A 241 -16.18 -8.36 -18.55
C LYS A 241 -16.55 -7.02 -19.16
N LEU A 242 -16.19 -5.90 -18.52
CA LEU A 242 -16.28 -4.55 -19.09
C LEU A 242 -15.11 -4.23 -20.05
N GLY A 243 -14.17 -5.16 -20.22
CA GLY A 243 -13.02 -4.99 -21.11
C GLY A 243 -11.83 -4.26 -20.50
N VAL A 244 -11.81 -4.08 -19.17
CA VAL A 244 -10.72 -3.43 -18.45
C VAL A 244 -9.80 -4.48 -17.78
N PRO A 245 -8.47 -4.39 -17.96
CA PRO A 245 -7.52 -5.23 -17.23
C PRO A 245 -7.68 -5.10 -15.71
N MET A 246 -7.56 -6.22 -14.99
CA MET A 246 -7.72 -6.23 -13.55
C MET A 246 -6.58 -6.97 -12.84
N LYS A 247 -5.99 -6.32 -11.83
CA LYS A 247 -4.98 -6.90 -10.94
C LYS A 247 -5.53 -7.11 -9.54
N GLN A 248 -5.41 -8.33 -9.00
CA GLN A 248 -5.74 -8.56 -7.59
C GLN A 248 -4.61 -8.07 -6.69
N LEU A 249 -4.90 -7.10 -5.82
CA LEU A 249 -3.92 -6.61 -4.84
C LEU A 249 -4.03 -7.28 -3.48
N HIS A 250 -4.97 -8.22 -3.29
CA HIS A 250 -5.04 -9.08 -2.09
C HIS A 250 -4.20 -10.35 -2.25
N SER A 251 -4.50 -11.13 -3.30
CA SER A 251 -3.92 -12.45 -3.60
C SER A 251 -2.75 -12.39 -4.56
N TYR A 252 -2.45 -11.22 -5.14
CA TYR A 252 -1.45 -11.02 -6.20
C TYR A 252 -1.70 -11.87 -7.45
N ASP A 253 -2.94 -12.31 -7.66
CA ASP A 253 -3.30 -13.32 -8.67
C ASP A 253 -2.50 -14.62 -8.54
N SER A 254 -2.18 -15.01 -7.31
CA SER A 254 -1.30 -16.14 -6.97
C SER A 254 0.17 -15.94 -7.39
N GLY A 255 0.55 -14.71 -7.72
CA GLY A 255 1.93 -14.31 -7.99
C GLY A 255 2.62 -13.65 -6.80
N GLY A 256 3.50 -12.70 -7.09
CA GLY A 256 4.33 -12.01 -6.11
C GLY A 256 5.69 -12.70 -5.87
N PRO A 257 6.45 -12.24 -4.86
CA PRO A 257 6.15 -11.12 -3.98
C PRO A 257 6.12 -9.78 -4.74
N TYR A 258 5.42 -8.79 -4.20
CA TYR A 258 5.43 -7.39 -4.68
C TYR A 258 6.04 -6.39 -3.67
N ALA A 259 6.49 -6.89 -2.51
CA ALA A 259 7.22 -6.08 -1.54
C ALA A 259 8.74 -6.13 -1.81
N GLY A 260 9.43 -5.05 -1.47
CA GLY A 260 10.88 -4.89 -1.67
C GLY A 260 11.27 -4.62 -3.12
N PHE A 261 12.58 -4.49 -3.36
CA PHE A 261 13.17 -4.18 -4.67
C PHE A 261 12.78 -5.19 -5.75
N LYS A 262 13.04 -6.48 -5.53
CA LYS A 262 12.60 -7.56 -6.42
C LYS A 262 11.08 -7.62 -6.61
N GLY A 263 10.33 -7.26 -5.57
CA GLY A 263 8.87 -7.19 -5.65
C GLY A 263 8.38 -6.11 -6.59
N ALA A 264 9.06 -4.96 -6.62
CA ALA A 264 8.77 -3.89 -7.57
C ALA A 264 8.97 -4.35 -9.01
N ILE A 265 10.09 -5.01 -9.32
CA ILE A 265 10.38 -5.59 -10.65
C ILE A 265 9.27 -6.56 -11.09
N ASN A 266 8.88 -7.48 -10.21
CA ASN A 266 7.79 -8.42 -10.49
C ASN A 266 6.46 -7.70 -10.79
N PHE A 267 6.18 -6.61 -10.06
CA PHE A 267 4.98 -5.81 -10.26
C PHE A 267 5.02 -5.07 -11.60
N TYR A 268 6.14 -4.45 -11.95
CA TYR A 268 6.32 -3.72 -13.21
C TYR A 268 6.01 -4.59 -14.43
N HIS A 269 6.63 -5.77 -14.49
CA HIS A 269 6.40 -6.70 -15.59
C HIS A 269 4.96 -7.23 -15.63
N GLU A 270 4.33 -7.44 -14.47
CA GLU A 270 2.95 -7.89 -14.42
C GLU A 270 1.96 -6.83 -14.90
N ILE A 271 2.13 -5.57 -14.46
CA ILE A 271 1.26 -4.48 -14.87
C ILE A 271 1.44 -4.19 -16.36
N ASP A 272 2.67 -4.11 -16.85
CA ASP A 272 2.97 -3.96 -18.29
C ASP A 272 2.27 -5.05 -19.12
N ARG A 273 2.41 -6.32 -18.70
CA ARG A 273 1.74 -7.46 -19.34
C ARG A 273 0.22 -7.30 -19.40
N LEU A 274 -0.40 -6.85 -18.30
CA LEU A 274 -1.86 -6.71 -18.21
C LEU A 274 -2.39 -5.59 -19.11
N VAL A 275 -1.78 -4.41 -19.04
CA VAL A 275 -2.27 -3.20 -19.73
C VAL A 275 -1.92 -3.17 -21.22
N ASN A 276 -0.92 -3.96 -21.65
CA ASN A 276 -0.51 -4.07 -23.05
C ASN A 276 -0.92 -5.39 -23.72
N SER A 277 -1.74 -6.21 -23.05
CA SER A 277 -2.25 -7.45 -23.64
C SER A 277 -3.21 -7.19 -24.80
N LYS A 278 -2.98 -7.87 -25.93
CA LYS A 278 -3.85 -7.76 -27.12
C LYS A 278 -5.25 -8.34 -26.91
N VAL A 279 -5.47 -9.15 -25.88
CA VAL A 279 -6.77 -9.78 -25.62
C VAL A 279 -7.90 -8.73 -25.52
N TRP A 280 -7.60 -7.57 -24.93
CA TRP A 280 -8.55 -6.48 -24.74
C TRP A 280 -8.98 -5.83 -26.07
N SER A 281 -8.11 -5.89 -27.10
CA SER A 281 -8.44 -5.41 -28.46
C SER A 281 -9.35 -6.36 -29.24
N TYR A 282 -9.57 -7.59 -28.74
CA TYR A 282 -10.40 -8.60 -29.39
C TYR A 282 -11.74 -8.84 -28.68
N MET A 283 -12.17 -7.89 -27.85
CA MET A 283 -13.44 -7.98 -27.11
C MET A 283 -14.66 -7.90 -28.04
N LYS A 284 -14.55 -7.22 -29.18
CA LYS A 284 -15.60 -7.16 -30.20
C LYS A 284 -15.33 -8.20 -31.28
N ALA A 285 -16.37 -8.92 -31.67
CA ALA A 285 -16.27 -9.85 -32.77
C ALA A 285 -16.19 -9.11 -34.11
N PRO A 286 -15.46 -9.61 -35.13
CA PRO A 286 -15.29 -8.90 -36.40
C PRO A 286 -16.61 -8.52 -37.11
N TRP A 287 -17.66 -9.33 -36.94
CA TRP A 287 -18.99 -9.06 -37.52
C TRP A 287 -19.80 -7.98 -36.79
N GLN A 288 -19.36 -7.55 -35.59
CA GLN A 288 -19.96 -6.41 -34.89
C GLN A 288 -19.40 -5.08 -35.40
N GLU A 289 -18.19 -5.08 -35.95
CA GLU A 289 -17.55 -3.89 -36.54
C GLU A 289 -17.85 -3.80 -38.04
N ASN A 290 -17.76 -4.92 -38.76
CA ASN A 290 -18.03 -5.03 -40.18
C ASN A 290 -19.10 -6.10 -40.44
N PRO A 291 -20.39 -5.80 -40.18
CA PRO A 291 -21.47 -6.76 -40.42
C PRO A 291 -21.57 -7.05 -41.92
N GLN A 292 -21.47 -8.32 -42.31
CA GLN A 292 -21.70 -8.74 -43.71
C GLN A 292 -23.17 -8.59 -44.13
N LEU A 293 -24.09 -8.60 -43.17
CA LEU A 293 -25.53 -8.42 -43.32
C LEU A 293 -26.04 -7.59 -42.14
N THR A 294 -26.71 -6.48 -42.42
CA THR A 294 -27.39 -5.65 -41.41
C THR A 294 -28.90 -5.79 -41.57
N GLY A 295 -29.60 -6.19 -40.50
CA GLY A 295 -31.06 -6.19 -40.44
C GLY A 295 -31.53 -5.26 -39.33
N ALA A 296 -32.59 -4.49 -39.60
CA ALA A 296 -33.29 -3.71 -38.60
C ALA A 296 -34.67 -4.33 -38.38
N TYR A 297 -35.09 -4.48 -37.12
CA TYR A 297 -36.49 -4.79 -36.82
C TYR A 297 -37.31 -3.55 -37.12
N VAL A 298 -38.12 -3.62 -38.16
CA VAL A 298 -39.20 -2.66 -38.40
C VAL A 298 -40.40 -3.21 -37.65
N TRP A 299 -40.78 -2.56 -36.55
CA TRP A 299 -42.05 -2.82 -35.87
C TRP A 299 -43.00 -1.70 -36.31
N GLU A 300 -44.14 -2.05 -36.90
CA GLU A 300 -45.23 -1.13 -37.27
C GLU A 300 -46.05 -0.72 -36.05
#